data_AF-A0A7S1JQ40-F1
#
_entry.id   AF-A0A7S1JQ40-F1
#
_cell.length_a   1.000
_cell.length_b   1.000
_cell.length_c   1.000
_cell.angle_alpha   90.00
_cell.angle_beta   90.00
_cell.angle_gamma   90.00
#
_symmetry.space_group_name_H-M   'P 1'
#
loop_
_entity.id
_entity.type
_entity.pdbx_description
1 polymer ?
#
loop_
_entity_poly.entity_id
_entity_poly.type
_entity_poly.pdbx_seq_one_letter_code
_entity_poly.pdbx_strand_id
1 'polypeptide(L)'
;ADWHHIKFFPGAAFDVWDAQGFNRLPSGVRYKTIHEGHGGKPTDDDQVLYNHYEWETGFDEGHQSYRWSYIRHDLRDFKDWIKDAFADMRRGERRQYVVPPSATITHTQIFADIELLDYYSLSSIRACGCGGGCDDC
;
A
#
# COMPACT_ATOMS: atom_id res chain seq x y z
N ALA A 1 0.04 11.53 19.11
CA ALA A 1 1.24 12.23 18.64
C ALA A 1 0.75 13.53 18.01
N ASP A 2 1.38 14.65 18.33
CA ASP A 2 0.97 15.99 17.88
C ASP A 2 1.57 16.25 16.50
N TRP A 3 0.72 16.33 15.47
CA TRP A 3 1.10 16.40 14.05
C TRP A 3 1.36 17.84 13.57
N HIS A 4 1.22 18.86 14.43
CA HIS A 4 1.09 20.25 14.01
C HIS A 4 2.41 21.02 13.71
N HIS A 5 3.58 20.39 13.82
CA HIS A 5 4.86 21.13 13.76
C HIS A 5 5.78 20.82 12.58
N ILE A 6 5.40 19.95 11.65
CA ILE A 6 6.25 19.64 10.49
C ILE A 6 6.07 20.72 9.41
N LYS A 7 6.67 21.88 9.64
CA LYS A 7 6.87 22.89 8.59
C LYS A 7 7.94 22.37 7.62
N PHE A 8 7.56 22.27 6.35
CA PHE A 8 8.43 21.86 5.25
C PHE A 8 9.66 22.76 5.14
N PHE A 9 10.81 22.25 5.55
CA PHE A 9 12.12 22.72 5.10
C PHE A 9 12.72 21.63 4.20
N PRO A 10 13.16 21.96 2.96
CA PRO A 10 13.79 20.99 2.08
C PRO A 10 15.17 20.63 2.65
N GLY A 11 15.21 19.60 3.50
CA GLY A 11 16.41 19.11 4.16
C GLY A 11 16.18 18.51 5.54
N ALA A 12 15.21 19.02 6.31
CA ALA A 12 14.97 18.60 7.71
C ALA A 12 13.80 17.62 7.89
N ALA A 13 12.95 17.45 6.86
CA ALA A 13 11.76 16.59 6.97
C ALA A 13 12.08 15.09 6.95
N PHE A 14 13.22 14.65 6.39
CA PHE A 14 13.51 13.22 6.25
C PHE A 14 13.85 12.54 7.59
N ASP A 15 14.60 13.23 8.47
CA ASP A 15 15.02 12.69 9.77
C ASP A 15 13.85 12.56 10.76
N VAL A 16 12.84 13.43 10.63
CA VAL A 16 11.67 13.42 11.52
C VAL A 16 10.82 12.17 11.31
N TRP A 17 10.64 11.73 10.07
CA TRP A 17 9.83 10.53 9.78
C TRP A 17 10.53 9.25 10.19
N ASP A 18 11.84 9.17 9.96
CA ASP A 18 12.66 8.04 10.40
C ASP A 18 12.62 7.94 11.94
N ALA A 19 12.72 9.06 12.65
CA ALA A 19 12.57 9.11 14.12
C ALA A 19 11.16 8.73 14.62
N GLN A 20 10.13 8.83 13.78
CA GLN A 20 8.75 8.46 14.11
C GLN A 20 8.39 7.00 13.73
N GLY A 21 9.39 6.25 13.24
CA GLY A 21 9.26 4.85 12.87
C GLY A 21 8.66 4.62 11.48
N PHE A 22 8.77 5.61 10.58
CA PHE A 22 8.41 5.40 9.18
C PHE A 22 9.58 4.75 8.42
N ASN A 23 9.27 3.69 7.68
CA ASN A 23 10.16 3.05 6.73
C ASN A 23 10.03 3.69 5.34
N ARG A 24 10.91 3.31 4.41
CA ARG A 24 10.94 3.83 3.04
C ARG A 24 10.72 2.75 2.00
N LEU A 25 9.84 3.01 1.04
CA LEU A 25 9.71 2.22 -0.18
C LEU A 25 10.77 2.62 -1.22
N PRO A 26 11.07 1.76 -2.21
CA PRO A 26 11.95 2.11 -3.33
C PRO A 26 11.53 3.37 -4.08
N SER A 27 10.22 3.58 -4.27
CA SER A 27 9.61 4.82 -4.80
C SER A 27 9.88 6.09 -3.96
N GLY A 28 10.46 5.94 -2.78
CA GLY A 28 10.76 7.05 -1.86
C GLY A 28 9.61 7.43 -0.94
N VAL A 29 8.42 6.85 -1.11
CA VAL A 29 7.28 6.98 -0.21
C VAL A 29 7.61 6.44 1.17
N ARG A 30 7.10 7.11 2.20
CA ARG A 30 7.28 6.70 3.60
C ARG A 30 6.05 5.95 4.08
N TYR A 31 6.24 4.91 4.89
CA TYR A 31 5.14 4.16 5.46
C TYR A 31 5.39 3.71 6.88
N LYS A 32 4.30 3.46 7.61
CA LYS A 32 4.32 2.87 8.95
C LYS A 32 3.30 1.74 9.00
N THR A 33 3.73 0.57 9.44
CA THR A 33 2.82 -0.55 9.66
C THR A 33 2.01 -0.31 10.94
N ILE A 34 0.69 -0.34 10.80
CA ILE A 34 -0.28 -0.15 11.89
C ILE A 34 -0.77 -1.51 12.39
N HIS A 35 -0.94 -2.46 11.48
CA HIS A 35 -1.28 -3.84 11.79
C HIS A 35 -0.43 -4.77 10.93
N GLU A 36 0.31 -5.67 11.56
CA GLU A 36 1.15 -6.66 10.86
C GLU A 36 0.29 -7.70 10.15
N GLY A 37 0.62 -7.97 8.89
CA GLY A 37 0.01 -9.06 8.14
C GLY A 37 0.70 -10.40 8.40
N HIS A 38 0.19 -11.42 7.73
CA HIS A 38 0.70 -12.78 7.81
C HIS A 38 0.77 -13.44 6.42
N GLY A 39 1.44 -14.58 6.34
CA GLY A 39 1.57 -15.34 5.10
C GLY A 39 2.54 -14.72 4.11
N GLY A 40 2.37 -15.06 2.83
CA GLY A 40 3.20 -14.57 1.73
C GLY A 40 2.91 -13.12 1.37
N LYS A 41 3.73 -12.60 0.46
CA LYS A 41 3.50 -11.31 -0.19
C LYS A 41 2.91 -11.55 -1.59
N PRO A 42 2.05 -10.65 -2.10
CA PRO A 42 1.62 -10.69 -3.49
C PRO A 42 2.83 -10.65 -4.44
N THR A 43 2.70 -11.33 -5.56
CA THR A 43 3.62 -11.24 -6.70
C THR A 43 3.01 -10.38 -7.80
N ASP A 44 3.84 -9.92 -8.73
CA ASP A 44 3.43 -9.00 -9.78
C ASP A 44 2.19 -9.46 -10.55
N ASP A 45 1.99 -10.77 -10.79
CA ASP A 45 0.85 -11.32 -11.53
C ASP A 45 -0.42 -11.56 -10.68
N ASP A 46 -0.40 -11.22 -9.40
CA ASP A 46 -1.53 -11.49 -8.50
C ASP A 46 -2.59 -10.36 -8.56
N GLN A 47 -3.83 -10.72 -8.25
CA GLN A 47 -4.89 -9.74 -7.98
C GLN A 47 -4.98 -9.47 -6.49
N VAL A 48 -4.88 -8.21 -6.08
CA VAL A 48 -5.00 -7.81 -4.68
C VAL A 48 -6.42 -7.37 -4.34
N LEU A 49 -6.89 -7.72 -3.15
CA LEU A 49 -8.12 -7.23 -2.53
C LEU A 49 -7.75 -6.31 -1.38
N TYR A 50 -8.19 -5.05 -1.41
CA TYR A 50 -7.72 -4.05 -0.44
C TYR A 50 -8.77 -2.98 -0.09
N ASN A 51 -8.54 -2.30 1.04
CA ASN A 51 -9.15 -1.02 1.36
C ASN A 51 -8.12 0.11 1.19
N HIS A 52 -8.58 1.28 0.75
CA HIS A 52 -7.76 2.46 0.55
C HIS A 52 -8.52 3.73 0.95
N TYR A 53 -7.91 4.51 1.83
CA TYR A 53 -8.42 5.77 2.32
C TYR A 53 -7.36 6.84 2.11
N GLU A 54 -7.75 8.01 1.61
CA GLU A 54 -6.83 9.13 1.39
C GLU A 54 -7.31 10.40 2.08
N TRP A 55 -6.34 11.19 2.52
CA TRP A 55 -6.52 12.53 3.09
C TRP A 55 -5.46 13.49 2.51
N GLU A 56 -5.84 14.75 2.34
CA GLU A 56 -4.92 15.78 1.81
C GLU A 56 -4.10 16.47 2.90
N THR A 57 -4.61 16.54 4.14
CA THR A 57 -4.03 17.38 5.20
C THR A 57 -3.52 16.60 6.42
N GLY A 58 -3.77 15.29 6.49
CA GLY A 58 -3.34 14.42 7.58
C GLY A 58 -4.35 13.32 7.90
N PHE A 59 -3.91 12.28 8.59
CA PHE A 59 -4.73 11.09 8.88
C PHE A 59 -5.94 11.36 9.80
N ASP A 60 -5.84 12.33 10.72
CA ASP A 60 -6.83 12.55 11.78
C ASP A 60 -7.63 13.86 11.61
N GLU A 61 -7.24 14.72 10.67
CA GLU A 61 -7.66 16.14 10.65
C GLU A 61 -8.20 16.61 9.30
N GLY A 62 -8.19 15.75 8.29
CA GLY A 62 -8.57 16.10 6.92
C GLY A 62 -9.98 15.66 6.53
N HIS A 63 -10.56 16.38 5.57
CA HIS A 63 -11.64 15.82 4.76
C HIS A 63 -11.08 14.61 4.02
N GLN A 64 -11.67 13.45 4.25
CA GLN A 64 -11.30 12.24 3.54
C GLN A 64 -11.62 12.45 2.05
N SER A 65 -10.60 12.50 1.21
CA SER A 65 -10.75 12.79 -0.23
C SER A 65 -11.23 11.56 -0.99
N TYR A 66 -10.78 10.37 -0.59
CA TYR A 66 -11.15 9.12 -1.22
C TYR A 66 -11.45 8.00 -0.23
N ARG A 67 -12.44 7.18 -0.58
CA ARG A 67 -12.81 5.95 0.13
C ARG A 67 -13.05 4.82 -0.85
N TRP A 68 -12.16 3.84 -0.85
CA TRP A 68 -12.32 2.61 -1.60
C TRP A 68 -12.24 1.42 -0.66
N SER A 69 -13.23 0.52 -0.75
CA SER A 69 -13.27 -0.66 0.11
C SER A 69 -13.58 -1.89 -0.71
N TYR A 70 -12.92 -3.00 -0.37
CA TYR A 70 -13.04 -4.29 -1.06
C TYR A 70 -12.76 -4.20 -2.56
N ILE A 71 -11.80 -3.36 -2.96
CA ILE A 71 -11.40 -3.23 -4.37
C ILE A 71 -10.52 -4.41 -4.74
N ARG A 72 -10.86 -5.06 -5.85
CA ARG A 72 -10.00 -6.03 -6.50
C ARG A 72 -9.31 -5.39 -7.69
N HIS A 73 -7.99 -5.49 -7.75
CA HIS A 73 -7.20 -4.93 -8.84
C HIS A 73 -6.02 -5.84 -9.18
N ASP A 74 -5.66 -5.91 -10.46
CA ASP A 74 -4.43 -6.59 -10.90
C ASP A 74 -3.21 -5.75 -10.48
N LEU A 75 -2.23 -6.39 -9.83
CA LEU A 75 -1.05 -5.69 -9.32
C LEU A 75 -0.18 -5.10 -10.46
N ARG A 76 -0.26 -5.66 -11.67
CA ARG A 76 0.48 -5.16 -12.84
C ARG A 76 -0.03 -3.82 -13.36
N ASP A 77 -1.30 -3.54 -13.12
CA ASP A 77 -1.93 -2.32 -13.60
C ASP A 77 -1.64 -1.13 -12.68
N PHE A 78 -1.21 -1.39 -11.43
CA PHE A 78 -0.71 -0.33 -10.56
C PHE A 78 0.61 0.22 -11.09
N LYS A 79 0.70 1.54 -11.05
CA LYS A 79 1.91 2.30 -11.33
C LYS A 79 2.40 2.95 -10.05
N ASP A 80 3.62 3.46 -10.12
CA ASP A 80 4.22 4.29 -9.08
C ASP A 80 4.33 3.56 -7.73
N TRP A 81 4.15 4.28 -6.63
CA TRP A 81 4.43 3.79 -5.29
C TRP A 81 3.44 2.74 -4.78
N ILE A 82 2.23 2.67 -5.35
CA ILE A 82 1.19 1.72 -4.93
C ILE A 82 1.63 0.28 -5.24
N LYS A 83 2.33 0.08 -6.36
CA LYS A 83 2.87 -1.24 -6.72
C LYS A 83 3.93 -1.69 -5.71
N ASP A 84 4.89 -0.83 -5.37
CA ASP A 84 5.90 -1.09 -4.34
C ASP A 84 5.27 -1.40 -2.98
N ALA A 85 4.21 -0.67 -2.63
CA ALA A 85 3.48 -0.85 -1.38
C ALA A 85 2.90 -2.26 -1.27
N PHE A 86 2.11 -2.69 -2.26
CA PHE A 86 1.50 -4.02 -2.23
C PHE A 86 2.52 -5.16 -2.34
N ALA A 87 3.57 -5.01 -3.14
CA ALA A 87 4.63 -6.01 -3.28
C ALA A 87 5.39 -6.25 -1.96
N ASP A 88 5.40 -5.27 -1.06
CA ASP A 88 6.04 -5.39 0.25
C ASP A 88 5.08 -5.79 1.40
N MET A 89 3.77 -5.68 1.18
CA MET A 89 2.74 -6.00 2.19
C MET A 89 2.43 -7.50 2.25
N ARG A 90 1.97 -7.93 3.43
CA ARG A 90 1.42 -9.27 3.67
C ARG A 90 -0.10 -9.23 3.80
N ARG A 91 -0.74 -10.39 3.64
CA ARG A 91 -2.20 -10.52 3.83
C ARG A 91 -2.60 -10.07 5.24
N GLY A 92 -3.65 -9.25 5.32
CA GLY A 92 -4.15 -8.64 6.56
C GLY A 92 -3.29 -7.47 7.08
N GLU A 93 -2.25 -7.06 6.36
CA GLU A 93 -1.41 -5.93 6.78
C GLU A 93 -2.12 -4.61 6.52
N ARG A 94 -2.01 -3.66 7.46
CA ARG A 94 -2.49 -2.30 7.32
C ARG A 94 -1.37 -1.31 7.54
N ARG A 95 -1.18 -0.38 6.60
CA ARG A 95 -0.11 0.62 6.60
C ARG A 95 -0.67 2.01 6.37
N GLN A 96 -0.02 2.98 7.01
CA GLN A 96 -0.19 4.40 6.75
C GLN A 96 0.98 4.92 5.94
N TYR A 97 0.71 5.72 4.92
CA TYR A 97 1.69 6.23 3.96
C TYR A 97 1.69 7.76 3.95
N VAL A 98 2.89 8.33 3.91
CA VAL A 98 3.11 9.75 3.61
C VAL A 98 3.69 9.82 2.21
N VAL A 99 2.86 10.24 1.27
CA VAL A 99 3.19 10.25 -0.15
C VAL A 99 3.59 11.67 -0.55
N PRO A 100 4.83 11.90 -0.99
CA PRO A 100 5.27 13.23 -1.38
C PRO A 100 4.57 13.69 -2.66
N PRO A 101 4.48 15.01 -2.90
CA PRO A 101 3.95 15.59 -4.14
C PRO A 101 4.54 14.99 -5.42
N SER A 102 5.81 14.62 -5.41
CA SER A 102 6.50 14.04 -6.57
C SER A 102 6.03 12.63 -6.95
N ALA A 103 5.28 11.96 -6.05
CA ALA A 103 4.73 10.63 -6.26
C ALA A 103 3.22 10.64 -6.53
N THR A 104 2.61 11.83 -6.68
CA THR A 104 1.19 12.00 -7.00
C THR A 104 1.02 12.77 -8.31
N ILE A 105 -0.03 12.42 -9.07
CA ILE A 105 -0.36 13.11 -10.33
C ILE A 105 -0.84 14.55 -10.05
N THR A 106 -1.49 14.77 -8.92
CA THR A 106 -1.98 16.08 -8.46
C THR A 106 -0.88 17.01 -7.99
N HIS A 107 0.36 16.51 -7.82
CA HIS A 107 1.48 17.25 -7.25
C HIS A 107 1.17 17.82 -5.84
N THR A 108 0.36 17.10 -5.08
CA THR A 108 0.03 17.41 -3.69
C THR A 108 0.50 16.28 -2.78
N GLN A 109 0.86 16.62 -1.54
CA GLN A 109 1.11 15.60 -0.53
C GLN A 109 -0.21 14.93 -0.19
N ILE A 110 -0.20 13.60 -0.12
CA ILE A 110 -1.35 12.84 0.36
C ILE A 110 -0.91 11.92 1.49
N PHE A 111 -1.86 11.65 2.37
CA PHE A 111 -1.77 10.67 3.44
C PHE A 111 -2.70 9.53 3.07
N ALA A 112 -2.19 8.30 3.03
CA ALA A 112 -2.99 7.15 2.60
C ALA A 112 -2.96 6.05 3.66
N ASP A 113 -4.10 5.44 3.93
CA ASP A 113 -4.23 4.25 4.75
C ASP A 113 -4.69 3.11 3.85
N ILE A 114 -3.86 2.07 3.77
CA ILE A 114 -4.12 0.91 2.92
C ILE A 114 -4.09 -0.34 3.77
N GLU A 115 -5.11 -1.17 3.58
CA GLU A 115 -5.22 -2.50 4.18
C GLU A 115 -5.28 -3.54 3.07
N LEU A 116 -4.30 -4.45 3.03
CA LEU A 116 -4.31 -5.59 2.11
C LEU A 116 -5.13 -6.71 2.74
N LEU A 117 -6.36 -6.92 2.25
CA LEU A 117 -7.27 -7.92 2.78
C LEU A 117 -6.90 -9.33 2.30
N ASP A 118 -6.61 -9.47 1.01
CA ASP A 118 -6.26 -10.75 0.40
C ASP A 118 -5.53 -10.57 -0.93
N TYR A 119 -5.00 -11.65 -1.48
CA TYR A 119 -4.52 -11.68 -2.86
C TYR A 119 -4.74 -13.05 -3.51
N TYR A 120 -4.98 -13.06 -4.81
CA TYR A 120 -5.29 -14.25 -5.60
C TYR A 120 -4.27 -14.43 -6.69
N SER A 121 -3.58 -15.57 -6.66
CA SER A 121 -2.58 -15.86 -7.66
C SER A 121 -3.19 -16.39 -8.94
N LEU A 122 -2.90 -15.71 -10.06
CA LEU A 122 -3.32 -16.17 -11.38
C LEU A 122 -2.59 -17.45 -11.80
N SER A 123 -1.42 -17.75 -11.22
CA SER A 123 -0.70 -19.02 -11.44
C SER A 123 -1.43 -20.22 -10.84
N SER A 124 -2.19 -20.05 -9.76
CA SER A 124 -3.03 -21.12 -9.18
C SER A 124 -4.20 -21.50 -10.10
N ILE A 125 -4.66 -20.59 -10.96
CA ILE A 125 -5.75 -20.87 -11.91
C ILE A 125 -5.26 -21.69 -13.11
N ARG A 126 -3.98 -21.54 -13.50
CA ARG A 126 -3.39 -22.29 -14.62
C ARG A 126 -3.02 -23.73 -14.28
N ALA A 127 -2.96 -24.10 -12.99
CA ALA A 127 -2.67 -25.47 -12.57
C ALA A 127 -3.84 -26.44 -12.79
N CYS A 128 -5.05 -25.96 -13.07
CA CYS A 128 -6.20 -26.80 -13.42
C CYS A 128 -6.38 -27.00 -14.94
N GLY A 129 -5.34 -26.72 -15.76
CA GLY A 129 -5.35 -26.93 -17.21
C GLY A 129 -4.81 -28.31 -17.60
N CYS A 130 -5.68 -29.32 -17.57
CA CYS A 130 -5.64 -30.59 -18.32
C CYS A 130 -4.27 -31.20 -18.67
N GLY A 131 -3.86 -32.18 -17.87
CA GLY A 131 -2.81 -33.15 -18.19
C GLY A 131 -3.00 -34.51 -17.51
N GLY A 132 -4.25 -34.95 -17.28
CA GLY A 132 -4.60 -36.32 -16.88
C GLY A 132 -4.81 -36.56 -15.38
N GLY A 133 -6.07 -36.85 -15.01
CA GLY A 133 -6.44 -37.57 -13.78
C GLY A 133 -6.52 -36.74 -12.50
N CYS A 134 -7.71 -36.26 -12.16
CA CYS A 134 -8.07 -35.84 -10.80
C CYS A 134 -8.97 -36.89 -10.15
N ASP A 135 -8.50 -38.14 -10.11
CA ASP A 135 -9.07 -39.22 -9.30
C ASP A 135 -7.96 -39.72 -8.37
N ASP A 136 -7.49 -38.86 -7.46
CA ASP A 136 -6.74 -39.20 -6.24
C ASP A 136 -6.32 -37.89 -5.53
N CYS A 137 -7.28 -37.29 -4.81
CA CYS A 137 -7.08 -36.46 -3.61
C CYS A 137 -8.43 -36.29 -2.90
#